data_AF-A0A1C2IDP0-F1
#
_entry.id   AF-A0A1C2IDP0-F1
#
_cell.length_a   1.000
_cell.length_b   1.000
_cell.length_c   1.000
_cell.angle_alpha   90.00
_cell.angle_beta   90.00
_cell.angle_gamma   90.00
#
_symmetry.space_group_name_H-M   'P 1'
#
loop_
_entity.id
_entity.type
_entity.pdbx_description
1 polymer ?
#
loop_
_entity_poly.entity_id
_entity_poly.type
_entity_poly.pdbx_seq_one_letter_code
_entity_poly.pdbx_strand_id
1 'polypeptide(L)'
;MAAAKNARDWYRNAENVIPISALVNIFGREISTQMNNVWHNNNFSSTLSCIVQISLSPHGRIVGQPVMIRSSGNPHFDRTTIAAIEKAAPFTPPPGLPYSKYKTVNIDFAH
;
A
#
# COMPACT_ATOMS: atom_id res chain seq x y z
N MET A 1 -18.12 47.88 6.07
CA MET A 1 -16.97 47.18 5.44
C MET A 1 -16.58 45.97 6.29
N ALA A 2 -17.21 44.82 6.11
CA ALA A 2 -16.87 43.59 6.88
C ALA A 2 -17.09 42.26 6.11
N ALA A 3 -17.36 42.31 4.80
CA ALA A 3 -17.65 41.10 4.02
C ALA A 3 -16.43 40.52 3.27
N ALA A 4 -15.37 41.31 3.07
CA ALA A 4 -14.25 40.92 2.19
C ALA A 4 -13.20 40.02 2.86
N LYS A 5 -13.18 39.93 4.19
CA LYS A 5 -12.19 39.12 4.92
C LYS A 5 -12.57 37.63 4.94
N ASN A 6 -13.87 37.33 4.95
CA ASN A 6 -14.41 35.98 5.09
C ASN A 6 -14.09 35.10 3.86
N ALA A 7 -14.30 35.62 2.64
CA ALA A 7 -14.09 34.84 1.41
C ALA A 7 -12.63 34.40 1.18
N ARG A 8 -11.63 35.17 1.65
CA ARG A 8 -10.21 34.83 1.50
C ARG A 8 -9.78 33.69 2.44
N ASP A 9 -10.41 33.57 3.62
CA ASP A 9 -10.15 32.49 4.57
C ASP A 9 -10.74 31.14 4.09
N TRP A 10 -11.86 31.15 3.38
CA TRP A 10 -12.41 29.92 2.74
C TRP A 10 -11.47 29.34 1.67
N TYR A 11 -10.83 30.20 0.88
CA TYR A 11 -9.86 29.76 -0.13
C TYR A 11 -8.53 29.29 0.47
N ARG A 12 -8.06 29.92 1.55
CA ARG A 12 -6.80 29.56 2.21
C ARG A 12 -6.81 28.18 2.88
N ASN A 13 -7.98 27.70 3.31
CA ASN A 13 -8.15 26.36 3.88
C ASN A 13 -8.20 25.25 2.82
N ALA A 14 -8.45 25.57 1.54
CA ALA A 14 -8.47 24.59 0.45
C ALA A 14 -7.07 24.23 -0.08
N GLU A 15 -6.02 24.96 0.31
CA GLU A 15 -4.64 24.78 -0.15
C GLU A 15 -3.85 23.67 0.59
N ASN A 16 -4.42 23.06 1.64
CA ASN A 16 -3.79 21.96 2.40
C ASN A 16 -4.30 20.57 2.02
N VAL A 17 -4.82 20.38 0.80
CA VAL A 17 -5.21 19.06 0.31
C VAL A 17 -3.95 18.29 -0.10
N ILE A 18 -3.62 17.22 0.63
CA ILE A 18 -2.54 16.31 0.24
C ILE A 18 -2.88 15.72 -1.14
N PRO A 19 -2.00 15.84 -2.15
CA PRO A 19 -2.30 15.33 -3.48
C PRO A 19 -2.47 13.81 -3.45
N ILE A 20 -3.39 13.27 -4.25
CA ILE A 20 -3.68 11.82 -4.30
C ILE A 20 -2.41 11.00 -4.58
N SER A 21 -1.51 11.50 -5.43
CA SER A 21 -0.22 10.85 -5.70
C SER A 21 0.65 10.72 -4.45
N ALA A 22 0.67 11.73 -3.57
CA ALA A 22 1.38 11.65 -2.31
C ALA A 22 0.72 10.63 -1.36
N LEU A 23 -0.62 10.57 -1.32
CA LEU A 23 -1.34 9.55 -0.53
C LEU A 23 -1.08 8.12 -1.02
N VAL A 24 -1.03 7.90 -2.33
CA VAL A 24 -0.63 6.61 -2.93
C VAL A 24 0.80 6.24 -2.51
N ASN A 25 1.72 7.19 -2.55
CA ASN A 25 3.12 6.97 -2.14
C ASN A 25 3.25 6.69 -0.63
N ILE A 26 2.47 7.38 0.21
CA ILE A 26 2.40 7.13 1.65
C ILE A 26 1.92 5.69 1.87
N PHE A 27 0.82 5.30 1.23
CA PHE A 27 0.26 3.97 1.38
C PHE A 27 1.23 2.87 0.93
N GLY A 28 1.92 3.06 -0.21
CA GLY A 28 2.94 2.12 -0.67
C GLY A 28 4.07 1.92 0.36
N ARG A 29 4.54 3.00 1.00
CA ARG A 29 5.55 2.93 2.07
C ARG A 29 5.04 2.23 3.32
N GLU A 30 3.78 2.43 3.68
CA GLU A 30 3.15 1.75 4.81
C GLU A 30 3.07 0.25 4.58
N ILE A 31 2.66 -0.18 3.37
CA ILE A 31 2.69 -1.59 2.97
C ILE A 31 4.10 -2.16 3.09
N SER A 32 5.11 -1.49 2.50
CA SER A 32 6.50 -1.94 2.60
C SER A 32 6.99 -2.03 4.05
N THR A 33 6.64 -1.06 4.88
CA THR A 33 6.98 -1.08 6.32
C THR A 33 6.34 -2.26 7.04
N GLN A 34 5.05 -2.50 6.82
CA GLN A 34 4.34 -3.62 7.43
C GLN A 34 4.90 -4.97 6.98
N MET A 35 5.20 -5.09 5.68
CA MET A 35 5.86 -6.28 5.12
C MET A 35 7.22 -6.54 5.76
N ASN A 36 8.06 -5.51 5.90
CA ASN A 36 9.35 -5.62 6.56
C ASN A 36 9.23 -6.00 8.04
N ASN A 37 8.18 -5.55 8.74
CA ASN A 37 7.96 -5.90 10.14
C ASN A 37 7.60 -7.36 10.35
N VAL A 38 6.95 -8.02 9.38
CA VAL A 38 6.57 -9.43 9.49
C VAL A 38 7.56 -10.39 8.83
N TRP A 39 8.42 -9.86 7.95
CA TRP A 39 9.43 -10.64 7.26
C TRP A 39 10.64 -10.89 8.16
N HIS A 40 10.90 -12.16 8.48
CA HIS A 40 12.02 -12.56 9.32
C HIS A 40 12.94 -13.59 8.65
N ASN A 41 12.69 -13.93 7.38
CA ASN A 41 13.45 -14.97 6.69
C ASN A 41 14.62 -14.37 5.90
N ASN A 42 15.83 -14.56 6.43
CA ASN A 42 17.08 -14.07 5.83
C ASN A 42 17.85 -15.18 5.09
N ASN A 43 17.23 -16.34 4.86
CA ASN A 43 17.88 -17.50 4.23
C ASN A 43 17.73 -17.50 2.70
N PHE A 44 17.13 -16.46 2.13
CA PHE A 44 16.93 -16.34 0.69
C PHE A 44 18.10 -15.58 0.05
N SER A 45 18.27 -15.73 -1.26
CA SER A 45 19.21 -14.88 -2.00
C SER A 45 18.62 -13.49 -2.16
N SER A 46 19.44 -12.45 -2.00
CA SER A 46 19.08 -11.04 -2.28
C SER A 46 18.80 -10.75 -3.76
N THR A 47 19.01 -11.73 -4.64
CA THR A 47 18.64 -11.63 -6.06
C THR A 47 17.18 -12.00 -6.33
N LEU A 48 16.49 -12.59 -5.35
CA LEU A 48 15.09 -13.00 -5.51
C LEU A 48 14.15 -11.79 -5.39
N SER A 49 13.25 -11.69 -6.36
CA SER A 49 12.13 -10.75 -6.30
C SER A 49 10.88 -11.34 -6.93
N CYS A 50 9.71 -10.94 -6.43
CA CYS A 50 8.42 -11.38 -6.97
C CYS A 50 7.42 -10.22 -6.96
N ILE A 51 6.39 -10.33 -7.79
CA ILE A 51 5.25 -9.41 -7.76
C ILE A 51 4.00 -10.20 -7.41
N VAL A 52 3.34 -9.79 -6.33
CA VAL A 52 2.07 -10.35 -5.90
C VAL A 52 0.99 -9.28 -6.01
N GLN A 53 -0.10 -9.60 -6.69
CA GLN A 53 -1.28 -8.76 -6.73
C GLN A 53 -2.25 -9.18 -5.63
N ILE A 54 -2.74 -8.19 -4.89
CA ILE A 54 -3.81 -8.37 -3.92
C ILE A 54 -4.99 -7.47 -4.25
N SER A 55 -6.18 -7.96 -3.90
CA SER A 55 -7.38 -7.12 -3.85
C SER A 55 -7.68 -6.76 -2.41
N LEU A 56 -8.04 -5.51 -2.15
CA LEU A 56 -8.32 -4.98 -0.83
C LEU A 56 -9.77 -4.55 -0.72
N SER A 57 -10.34 -4.71 0.47
CA SER A 57 -11.56 -4.02 0.90
C SER A 57 -11.28 -2.54 1.21
N PRO A 58 -12.31 -1.69 1.33
CA PRO A 58 -12.14 -0.30 1.76
C PRO A 58 -11.47 -0.13 3.13
N HIS A 59 -11.45 -1.18 3.95
CA HIS A 59 -10.81 -1.20 5.26
C HIS A 59 -9.40 -1.82 5.23
N GLY A 60 -8.82 -2.06 4.05
CA GLY A 60 -7.46 -2.58 3.94
C GLY A 60 -7.30 -4.09 4.16
N ARG A 61 -8.39 -4.83 4.38
CA ARG A 61 -8.34 -6.30 4.46
C ARG A 61 -8.21 -6.90 3.06
N ILE A 62 -7.42 -7.95 2.93
CA ILE A 62 -7.34 -8.74 1.69
C ILE A 62 -8.70 -9.39 1.42
N VAL A 63 -9.14 -9.34 0.16
CA VAL A 63 -10.33 -10.02 -0.34
C VAL A 63 -9.94 -10.99 -1.44
N GLY A 64 -10.39 -12.23 -1.34
CA GLY A 64 -9.96 -13.31 -2.24
C GLY A 64 -8.54 -13.79 -1.93
N GLN A 65 -7.91 -14.44 -2.91
CA GLN A 65 -6.55 -14.97 -2.79
C GLN A 65 -5.54 -14.03 -3.45
N PRO A 66 -4.35 -13.81 -2.85
CA PRO A 66 -3.23 -13.17 -3.53
C PRO A 66 -2.85 -13.91 -4.81
N VAL A 67 -2.56 -13.17 -5.88
CA VAL A 67 -2.21 -13.72 -7.19
C VAL A 67 -0.73 -13.43 -7.49
N MET A 68 0.03 -14.47 -7.77
CA MET A 68 1.42 -14.32 -8.19
C MET A 68 1.48 -13.85 -9.65
N ILE A 69 1.86 -12.58 -9.87
CA ILE A 69 1.98 -11.98 -11.20
C ILE A 69 3.35 -12.26 -11.81
N ARG A 70 4.41 -12.21 -10.98
CA ARG A 70 5.78 -12.56 -11.36
C ARG A 70 6.39 -13.41 -10.26
N SER A 71 6.64 -14.69 -10.55
CA SER A 71 7.38 -15.58 -9.66
C SER A 71 8.84 -15.16 -9.54
N SER A 72 9.46 -15.41 -8.39
CA SER A 72 10.90 -15.26 -8.19
C SER A 72 11.73 -16.38 -8.85
N GLY A 73 11.09 -17.42 -9.36
CA GLY A 73 11.75 -18.67 -9.77
C GLY A 73 12.02 -19.63 -8.59
N ASN A 74 11.73 -19.21 -7.35
CA ASN A 74 11.82 -20.06 -6.16
C ASN A 74 10.44 -20.24 -5.51
N PRO A 75 9.81 -21.42 -5.62
CA PRO A 75 8.48 -21.66 -5.06
C PRO A 75 8.39 -21.51 -3.53
N HIS A 76 9.49 -21.73 -2.80
CA HIS A 76 9.50 -21.56 -1.35
C HIS A 76 9.51 -20.07 -0.97
N PHE A 77 10.28 -19.26 -1.69
CA PHE A 77 10.26 -17.80 -1.54
C PHE A 77 8.86 -17.25 -1.84
N ASP A 78 8.30 -17.60 -3.00
CA ASP A 78 6.99 -17.15 -3.46
C ASP A 78 5.87 -17.45 -2.43
N ARG A 79 5.82 -18.67 -1.90
CA ARG A 79 4.84 -19.05 -0.86
C ARG A 79 5.05 -18.28 0.44
N THR A 80 6.31 -18.06 0.82
CA THR A 80 6.64 -17.32 2.03
C THR A 80 6.26 -15.84 1.89
N THR A 81 6.45 -15.25 0.70
CA THR A 81 5.99 -13.89 0.39
C THR A 81 4.47 -13.78 0.49
N ILE A 82 3.71 -14.73 -0.08
CA ILE A 82 2.24 -14.73 0.05
C ILE A 82 1.83 -14.81 1.53
N ALA A 83 2.41 -15.73 2.30
CA ALA A 83 2.11 -15.85 3.72
C ALA A 83 2.47 -14.59 4.53
N ALA A 84 3.57 -13.91 4.17
CA ALA A 84 3.95 -12.64 4.77
C ALA A 84 2.94 -11.53 4.44
N ILE A 85 2.46 -11.44 3.20
CA ILE A 85 1.43 -10.49 2.78
C ILE A 85 0.13 -10.71 3.57
N GLU A 86 -0.30 -11.96 3.69
CA GLU A 86 -1.49 -12.32 4.46
C GLU A 86 -1.34 -11.99 5.95
N LYS A 87 -0.15 -12.19 6.51
CA LYS A 87 0.17 -11.86 7.91
C LYS A 87 0.29 -10.36 8.17
N ALA A 88 0.79 -9.60 7.19
CA ALA A 88 0.93 -8.14 7.29
C ALA A 88 -0.42 -7.43 7.21
N ALA A 89 -1.41 -8.03 6.54
CA ALA A 89 -2.75 -7.47 6.47
C ALA A 89 -3.37 -7.32 7.88
N PRO A 90 -4.21 -6.29 8.11
CA PRO A 90 -4.76 -5.35 7.12
C PRO A 90 -3.84 -4.17 6.77
N PHE A 91 -3.88 -3.77 5.49
CA PHE A 91 -3.19 -2.59 4.97
C PHE A 91 -4.11 -1.37 5.01
N THR A 92 -4.15 -0.68 6.15
CA THR A 92 -5.02 0.49 6.35
C THR A 92 -4.64 1.64 5.43
N PRO A 93 -5.54 2.14 4.57
CA PRO A 93 -5.25 3.26 3.66
C PRO A 93 -5.17 4.59 4.44
N PRO A 94 -4.32 5.54 4.00
CA PRO A 94 -4.27 6.86 4.62
C PRO A 94 -5.59 7.62 4.41
N PRO A 95 -6.01 8.45 5.38
CA PRO A 95 -7.20 9.27 5.25
C PRO A 95 -7.20 10.11 3.96
N GLY A 96 -8.33 10.12 3.26
CA GLY A 96 -8.49 10.87 2.01
C GLY A 96 -8.03 10.15 0.74
N LEU A 97 -7.41 8.97 0.84
CA LEU A 97 -7.09 8.16 -0.35
C LEU A 97 -8.37 7.50 -0.90
N PRO A 98 -8.75 7.74 -2.17
CA PRO A 98 -9.94 7.12 -2.75
C PRO A 98 -9.77 5.60 -2.92
N TYR A 99 -10.82 4.83 -2.60
CA TYR A 99 -10.81 3.36 -2.72
C TYR A 99 -10.40 2.85 -4.11
N SER A 100 -10.82 3.54 -5.17
CA SER A 100 -10.44 3.20 -6.55
C SER A 100 -8.92 3.20 -6.80
N LYS A 101 -8.13 3.84 -5.94
CA LYS A 101 -6.66 3.90 -6.03
C LYS A 101 -5.94 2.74 -5.36
N TYR A 102 -6.61 2.00 -4.46
CA TYR A 102 -5.98 0.89 -3.73
C TYR A 102 -6.83 -0.39 -3.67
N LYS A 103 -7.97 -0.45 -4.37
CA LYS A 103 -8.77 -1.69 -4.49
C LYS A 103 -7.93 -2.88 -4.97
N THR A 104 -6.96 -2.64 -5.84
CA THR A 104 -6.01 -3.65 -6.32
C THR A 104 -4.61 -3.07 -6.23
N VAL A 105 -3.70 -3.80 -5.58
CA VAL A 105 -2.32 -3.36 -5.34
C VAL A 105 -1.38 -4.45 -5.80
N ASN A 106 -0.33 -4.06 -6.52
CA ASN A 106 0.79 -4.93 -6.84
C ASN A 106 1.90 -4.65 -5.82
N ILE A 107 2.25 -5.65 -5.02
CA ILE A 107 3.35 -5.61 -4.07
C ILE A 107 4.58 -6.18 -4.78
N ASP A 108 5.56 -5.33 -5.07
CA ASP A 108 6.89 -5.75 -5.49
C ASP A 108 7.71 -6.04 -4.24
N PHE A 109 8.14 -7.29 -4.09
CA PHE A 109 8.92 -7.74 -2.95
C PHE A 109 10.26 -8.27 -3.44
N ALA A 110 11.34 -7.68 -2.94
CA ALA A 110 12.71 -8.08 -3.18
C ALA A 110 13.41 -8.33 -1.83
N HIS A 111 14.26 -9.35 -1.78
CA HIS A 111 14.98 -9.72 -0.55
C HIS A 111 16.25 -8.91 -0.33
#